data_AF-A0A7K6LWJ3-F1
#
_entry.id   AF-A0A7K6LWJ3-F1
#
_cell.length_a   1.000
_cell.length_b   1.000
_cell.length_c   1.000
_cell.angle_alpha   90.00
_cell.angle_beta   90.00
_cell.angle_gamma   90.00
#
_symmetry.space_group_name_H-M   'P 1'
#
loop_
_entity.id
_entity.type
_entity.pdbx_description
1 polymer ?
#
loop_
_entity_poly.entity_id
_entity_poly.type
_entity_poly.pdbx_seq_one_letter_code
_entity_poly.pdbx_strand_id
1 'polypeptide(L)'
;DFTDWAPTTEFDYDDSTPCMGIEEKHFAANFLPPLYSLVVIFGLTGNMLVVLILVKYKRLKSMTDIYLLNLAISDLLFVFSLPFWAYYAVHDWIFGEALCRLLSGVYLLGFYSGIFFIILLTLDRYLAIVHAVFALKARTVTYGILASVVTWAVAVLISVPGVVFHKTQRESSGYTC
;
A
#
# COMPACT_ATOMS: atom_id res chain seq x y z
N ASP A 1 50.40 22.92 37.60
CA ASP A 1 49.24 22.05 37.81
C ASP A 1 48.00 22.84 37.49
N PHE A 2 47.41 22.85 36.28
CA PHE A 2 47.07 21.80 35.32
C PHE A 2 46.22 20.66 35.88
N THR A 3 44.95 20.69 35.44
CA THR A 3 43.94 19.62 35.32
C THR A 3 43.23 19.10 36.57
N ASP A 4 42.22 19.84 37.04
CA ASP A 4 40.95 19.25 37.47
C ASP A 4 39.94 19.39 36.32
N TRP A 5 39.97 18.44 35.37
CA TRP A 5 38.82 18.23 34.49
C TRP A 5 37.85 17.33 35.25
N ALA A 6 36.65 17.83 35.53
CA ALA A 6 35.56 16.98 35.98
C ALA A 6 35.32 15.91 34.90
N PRO A 7 35.15 14.62 35.25
CA PRO A 7 34.69 13.64 34.29
C PRO A 7 33.34 14.12 33.77
N THR A 8 33.24 14.31 32.45
CA THR A 8 31.96 14.47 31.77
C THR A 8 31.02 13.39 32.27
N THR A 9 29.84 13.78 32.76
CA THR A 9 28.80 12.84 33.18
C THR A 9 28.57 11.84 32.05
N GLU A 10 28.97 10.58 32.24
CA GLU A 10 28.52 9.48 31.40
C GLU A 10 27.01 9.37 31.62
N PHE A 11 26.25 9.93 30.68
CA PHE A 11 24.84 9.60 30.57
C PHE A 11 24.77 8.15 30.11
N ASP A 12 24.49 7.25 31.04
CA ASP A 12 24.17 5.85 30.75
C ASP A 12 22.79 5.83 30.07
N TYR A 13 22.79 5.79 28.74
CA TYR A 13 21.56 5.75 27.93
C TYR A 13 20.84 4.38 28.02
N ASP A 14 21.44 3.39 28.69
CA ASP A 14 20.98 1.99 28.72
C ASP A 14 19.69 1.80 29.55
N ASP A 15 19.32 2.75 30.42
CA ASP A 15 18.09 2.72 31.24
C ASP A 15 17.01 3.71 30.76
N SER A 16 17.13 4.22 29.53
CA SER A 16 16.09 5.08 28.95
C SER A 16 14.87 4.24 28.54
N THR A 17 13.76 4.39 29.27
CA THR A 17 12.49 3.76 28.92
C THR A 17 11.97 4.30 27.57
N PRO A 18 11.48 3.45 26.64
CA PRO A 18 10.92 3.92 25.38
C PRO A 18 9.72 4.83 25.62
N CYS A 19 9.57 5.88 24.80
CA CYS A 19 8.37 6.72 24.83
C CYS A 19 7.14 5.88 24.48
N MET A 20 6.30 5.61 25.48
CA MET A 20 5.07 4.84 25.29
C MET A 20 3.94 5.79 24.88
N GLY A 21 3.67 5.88 23.57
CA GLY A 21 2.51 6.59 23.01
C GLY A 21 1.18 5.88 23.30
N ILE A 22 0.84 5.72 24.58
CA ILE A 22 -0.30 4.90 25.05
C ILE A 22 -1.63 5.48 24.56
N GLU A 23 -1.81 6.80 24.66
CA GLU A 23 -3.04 7.47 24.22
C GLU A 23 -3.25 7.31 22.70
N GLU A 24 -2.17 7.39 21.92
CA GLU A 24 -2.19 7.22 20.47
C GLU A 24 -2.58 5.79 20.08
N LYS A 25 -1.97 4.79 20.74
CA LYS A 25 -2.30 3.37 20.54
C LYS A 25 -3.74 3.06 20.92
N HIS A 26 -4.23 3.62 22.02
CA HIS A 26 -5.62 3.41 22.47
C HIS A 26 -6.64 4.04 21.52
N PHE A 27 -6.36 5.24 21.00
CA PHE A 27 -7.20 5.85 19.98
C PHE A 27 -7.20 5.04 18.67
N ALA A 28 -6.02 4.63 18.20
CA ALA A 28 -5.86 3.81 17.00
C ALA A 28 -6.60 2.47 17.10
N ALA A 29 -6.51 1.78 18.24
CA ALA A 29 -7.18 0.50 18.48
C ALA A 29 -8.71 0.60 18.44
N ASN A 30 -9.29 1.74 18.84
CA ASN A 30 -10.73 1.95 18.80
C ASN A 30 -11.24 2.49 17.46
N PHE A 31 -10.43 3.30 16.77
CA PHE A 31 -10.84 3.99 15.55
C PHE A 31 -10.52 3.21 14.26
N LEU A 32 -9.35 2.57 14.17
CA LEU A 32 -8.91 1.89 12.95
C LEU A 32 -9.77 0.68 12.56
N PRO A 33 -10.16 -0.24 13.47
CA PRO A 33 -10.89 -1.44 13.06
C PRO A 33 -12.26 -1.17 12.43
N PRO A 34 -13.12 -0.27 12.98
CA PRO A 34 -14.36 0.11 12.32
C PRO A 34 -14.12 0.77 10.96
N LEU A 35 -13.13 1.67 10.87
CA LEU A 35 -12.78 2.35 9.62
C LEU A 35 -12.34 1.35 8.55
N TYR A 36 -11.40 0.47 8.88
CA TYR A 36 -10.92 -0.56 7.96
C TYR A 36 -12.03 -1.52 7.55
N SER A 37 -12.94 -1.89 8.47
CA SER A 37 -14.10 -2.73 8.14
C SER A 37 -15.02 -2.07 7.11
N LEU A 38 -15.29 -0.77 7.25
CA LEU A 38 -16.07 -0.01 6.27
C LEU A 38 -15.36 0.03 4.92
N VAL A 39 -14.06 0.35 4.90
CA VAL A 39 -13.25 0.38 3.68
C VAL A 39 -13.23 -0.99 3.01
N VAL A 40 -13.20 -2.09 3.77
CA VAL A 40 -13.28 -3.45 3.22
C VAL A 40 -14.62 -3.71 2.55
N ILE A 41 -15.73 -3.38 3.21
CA ILE A 41 -17.07 -3.60 2.66
C ILE A 41 -17.27 -2.79 1.37
N PHE A 42 -17.05 -1.48 1.42
CA PHE A 42 -17.24 -0.60 0.27
C PHE A 42 -16.19 -0.83 -0.82
N GLY A 43 -14.94 -1.07 -0.43
CA GLY A 43 -13.82 -1.31 -1.33
C GLY A 43 -13.98 -2.63 -2.09
N LEU A 44 -14.35 -3.72 -1.42
CA LEU A 44 -14.60 -5.00 -2.11
C LEU A 44 -15.81 -4.90 -3.02
N THR A 45 -16.94 -4.40 -2.53
CA THR A 45 -18.17 -4.32 -3.33
C THR A 45 -18.00 -3.39 -4.53
N GLY A 46 -17.43 -2.20 -4.32
CA GLY A 46 -17.18 -1.22 -5.38
C GLY A 46 -16.20 -1.72 -6.43
N ASN A 47 -15.01 -2.18 -6.03
CA ASN A 47 -13.99 -2.61 -6.98
C ASN A 47 -14.36 -3.92 -7.69
N MET A 48 -15.02 -4.87 -7.01
CA MET A 48 -15.53 -6.07 -7.69
C MET A 48 -16.60 -5.74 -8.72
N LEU A 49 -17.48 -4.77 -8.43
CA LEU A 49 -18.47 -4.31 -9.40
C LEU A 49 -17.80 -3.67 -10.61
N VAL A 50 -16.75 -2.85 -10.41
CA VAL A 50 -15.96 -2.27 -11.51
C VAL A 50 -15.35 -3.39 -12.38
N VAL A 51 -14.70 -4.39 -11.77
CA VAL A 51 -14.13 -5.53 -12.50
C VAL A 51 -15.22 -6.26 -13.30
N LEU A 52 -16.37 -6.56 -12.70
CA LEU A 52 -17.49 -7.22 -13.35
C LEU A 52 -18.02 -6.43 -14.56
N ILE A 53 -18.21 -5.12 -14.40
CA ILE A 53 -18.69 -4.24 -15.48
C ILE A 53 -17.68 -4.20 -16.63
N LEU A 54 -16.39 -4.06 -16.32
CA LEU A 54 -15.33 -3.96 -17.33
C LEU A 54 -15.16 -5.26 -18.12
N VAL A 55 -15.15 -6.40 -17.44
CA VAL A 55 -14.95 -7.72 -18.07
C VAL A 55 -16.21 -8.19 -18.81
N LYS A 56 -17.38 -8.15 -18.16
CA LYS A 56 -18.62 -8.73 -18.71
C LYS A 56 -19.33 -7.81 -19.70
N TYR A 57 -19.40 -6.51 -19.39
CA TYR A 57 -20.18 -5.56 -20.20
C TYR A 57 -19.32 -4.80 -21.21
N LYS A 58 -18.15 -4.29 -20.82
CA LYS A 58 -17.29 -3.50 -21.72
C LYS A 58 -16.30 -4.32 -22.55
N ARG A 59 -15.99 -5.56 -22.13
CA ARG A 59 -15.05 -6.47 -22.80
C ARG A 59 -13.67 -5.85 -23.10
N LEU A 60 -13.21 -4.92 -22.26
CA LEU A 60 -11.87 -4.32 -22.31
C LEU A 60 -11.44 -3.80 -23.70
N LYS A 61 -12.36 -3.14 -24.42
CA LYS A 61 -12.13 -2.70 -25.81
C LYS A 61 -11.22 -1.47 -25.93
N SER A 62 -10.96 -0.77 -24.83
CA SER A 62 -10.13 0.44 -24.81
C SER A 62 -8.98 0.34 -23.81
N MET A 63 -7.90 1.08 -24.08
CA MET A 63 -6.76 1.26 -23.17
C MET A 63 -7.20 1.75 -21.79
N THR A 64 -8.18 2.66 -21.75
CA THR A 64 -8.74 3.19 -20.50
C THR A 64 -9.45 2.09 -19.70
N ASP A 65 -10.19 1.18 -20.34
CA ASP A 65 -10.84 0.07 -19.64
C ASP A 65 -9.80 -0.88 -19.01
N ILE A 66 -8.63 -1.04 -19.65
CA ILE A 66 -7.51 -1.84 -19.10
C ILE A 66 -6.89 -1.16 -17.89
N TYR A 67 -6.67 0.15 -17.94
CA TYR A 67 -6.16 0.90 -16.80
C TYR A 67 -7.14 0.91 -15.62
N LEU A 68 -8.44 1.08 -15.88
CA LEU A 68 -9.47 0.96 -14.85
C LEU A 68 -9.52 -0.46 -14.25
N LEU A 69 -9.31 -1.49 -15.05
CA LEU A 69 -9.24 -2.86 -14.55
C LEU A 69 -8.03 -3.06 -13.62
N ASN A 70 -6.85 -2.61 -14.03
CA ASN A 70 -5.64 -2.73 -13.21
C ASN A 70 -5.70 -1.86 -11.94
N LEU A 71 -6.35 -0.70 -12.02
CA LEU A 71 -6.65 0.12 -10.85
C LEU A 71 -7.54 -0.65 -9.86
N ALA A 72 -8.65 -1.23 -10.33
CA ALA A 72 -9.52 -2.03 -9.48
C ALA A 72 -8.81 -3.25 -8.87
N ILE A 73 -7.91 -3.90 -9.61
CA ILE A 73 -7.07 -4.99 -9.07
C ILE A 73 -6.14 -4.47 -7.97
N SER A 74 -5.53 -3.29 -8.17
CA SER A 74 -4.66 -2.65 -7.18
C SER A 74 -5.42 -2.33 -5.89
N ASP A 75 -6.63 -1.78 -6.02
CA ASP A 75 -7.49 -1.48 -4.88
C ASP A 75 -7.95 -2.75 -4.17
N LEU A 76 -8.26 -3.83 -4.90
CA LEU A 76 -8.60 -5.12 -4.29
C LEU A 76 -7.43 -5.73 -3.50
N LEU A 77 -6.20 -5.65 -4.02
CA LEU A 77 -5.01 -6.10 -3.30
C LEU A 77 -4.82 -5.29 -2.01
N PHE A 78 -4.95 -3.97 -2.08
CA PHE A 78 -4.87 -3.09 -0.92
C PHE A 78 -5.94 -3.46 0.12
N VAL A 79 -7.21 -3.53 -0.31
CA VAL A 79 -8.35 -3.84 0.57
C VAL A 79 -8.24 -5.22 1.18
N PHE A 80 -7.70 -6.21 0.48
CA PHE A 80 -7.49 -7.56 1.00
C PHE A 80 -6.51 -7.59 2.19
N SER A 81 -5.57 -6.65 2.27
CA SER A 81 -4.63 -6.57 3.40
C SER A 81 -5.24 -5.93 4.66
N LEU A 82 -6.27 -5.07 4.51
CA LEU A 82 -6.85 -4.28 5.60
C LEU A 82 -7.46 -5.09 6.77
N PRO A 83 -8.11 -6.26 6.57
CA PRO A 83 -8.61 -7.07 7.69
C PRO A 83 -7.51 -7.52 8.65
N PHE A 84 -6.31 -7.79 8.13
CA PHE A 84 -5.17 -8.19 8.94
C PHE A 84 -4.61 -7.01 9.73
N TRP A 85 -4.55 -5.82 9.11
CA TRP A 85 -4.19 -4.58 9.80
C TRP A 85 -5.23 -4.17 10.86
N ALA A 86 -6.52 -4.42 10.61
CA ALA A 86 -7.59 -4.19 11.57
C ALA A 86 -7.47 -5.09 12.80
N TYR A 87 -7.13 -6.37 12.59
CA TYR A 87 -6.85 -7.29 13.69
C TYR A 87 -5.62 -6.83 14.49
N TYR A 88 -4.54 -6.47 13.79
CA TYR A 88 -3.30 -6.00 14.41
C TYR A 88 -3.46 -4.69 15.20
N ALA A 89 -4.41 -3.83 14.83
CA ALA A 89 -4.69 -2.61 15.58
C ALA A 89 -5.25 -2.88 17.00
N VAL A 90 -5.84 -4.05 17.25
CA VAL A 90 -6.44 -4.43 18.54
C VAL A 90 -5.65 -5.52 19.25
N HIS A 91 -4.96 -6.37 18.49
CA HIS A 91 -4.29 -7.58 18.96
C HIS A 91 -2.86 -7.65 18.45
N ASP A 92 -2.03 -8.47 19.11
CA ASP A 92 -0.67 -8.73 18.66
C ASP A 92 -0.62 -9.48 17.32
N TRP A 93 0.51 -9.35 16.62
CA TRP A 93 0.74 -10.02 15.35
C TRP A 93 0.96 -11.53 15.51
N ILE A 94 -0.08 -12.33 15.31
CA ILE A 94 -0.01 -13.80 15.42
C ILE A 94 0.28 -14.54 14.11
N PHE A 95 0.31 -13.84 12.97
CA PHE A 95 0.36 -14.47 11.64
C PHE A 95 1.77 -14.87 11.18
N GLY A 96 2.79 -14.56 11.98
CA GLY A 96 4.19 -14.88 11.71
C GLY A 96 4.87 -13.96 10.69
N GLU A 97 6.17 -14.16 10.52
CA GLU A 97 7.04 -13.26 9.73
C GLU A 97 6.73 -13.27 8.23
N ALA A 98 6.42 -14.45 7.68
CA ALA A 98 6.12 -14.59 6.26
C ALA A 98 4.88 -13.77 5.87
N LEU A 99 3.82 -13.80 6.68
CA LEU A 99 2.60 -13.05 6.40
C LEU A 99 2.81 -11.55 6.63
N CYS A 100 3.65 -11.16 7.61
CA CYS A 100 4.00 -9.76 7.84
C CYS A 100 4.64 -9.14 6.59
N ARG A 101 5.69 -9.79 6.07
CA ARG A 101 6.37 -9.38 4.84
C ARG A 101 5.43 -9.36 3.64
N LEU A 102 4.59 -10.39 3.51
CA LEU A 102 3.65 -10.49 2.39
C LEU A 102 2.58 -9.40 2.45
N LEU A 103 1.96 -9.15 3.61
CA LEU A 103 0.89 -8.18 3.76
C LEU A 103 1.39 -6.74 3.66
N SER A 104 2.57 -6.44 4.22
CA SER A 104 3.25 -5.15 3.97
C SER A 104 3.58 -4.96 2.49
N GLY A 105 4.04 -6.03 1.83
CA GLY A 105 4.31 -6.01 0.38
C GLY A 105 3.05 -5.78 -0.45
N VAL A 106 1.96 -6.50 -0.17
CA VAL A 106 0.67 -6.35 -0.86
C VAL A 106 0.07 -4.97 -0.62
N TYR A 107 0.17 -4.45 0.60
CA TYR A 107 -0.28 -3.10 0.95
C TYR A 107 0.47 -2.04 0.13
N LEU A 108 1.81 -2.07 0.13
CA LEU A 108 2.63 -1.12 -0.62
C LEU A 108 2.46 -1.29 -2.13
N LEU A 109 2.39 -2.53 -2.61
CA LEU A 109 2.18 -2.83 -4.01
C LEU A 109 0.86 -2.23 -4.50
N GLY A 110 -0.25 -2.49 -3.81
CA GLY A 110 -1.56 -1.94 -4.15
C GLY A 110 -1.60 -0.41 -4.09
N PHE A 111 -0.94 0.19 -3.10
CA PHE A 111 -0.84 1.64 -2.97
C PHE A 111 -0.07 2.27 -4.14
N TYR A 112 1.14 1.79 -4.43
CA TYR A 112 1.98 2.33 -5.51
C TYR A 112 1.38 2.06 -6.89
N SER A 113 0.90 0.84 -7.14
CA SER A 113 0.28 0.51 -8.42
C SER A 113 -0.99 1.33 -8.65
N GLY A 114 -1.82 1.54 -7.62
CA GLY A 114 -3.01 2.40 -7.69
C GLY A 114 -2.69 3.83 -8.14
N ILE A 115 -1.70 4.48 -7.50
CA ILE A 115 -1.26 5.83 -7.88
C ILE A 115 -0.74 5.85 -9.33
N PHE A 116 0.10 4.89 -9.72
CA PHE A 116 0.61 4.85 -11.09
C PHE A 116 -0.49 4.66 -12.13
N PHE A 117 -1.51 3.83 -11.87
CA PHE A 117 -2.65 3.69 -12.78
C PHE A 117 -3.50 4.95 -12.86
N ILE A 118 -3.67 5.69 -11.77
CA ILE A 118 -4.31 7.02 -11.79
C ILE A 118 -3.52 8.01 -12.66
N ILE A 119 -2.18 8.00 -12.54
CA ILE A 119 -1.31 8.84 -13.38
C ILE A 119 -1.46 8.46 -14.86
N LEU A 120 -1.43 7.16 -15.18
CA LEU A 120 -1.62 6.67 -16.55
C LEU A 120 -3.00 7.02 -17.13
N LEU A 121 -4.06 6.95 -16.31
CA LEU A 121 -5.40 7.38 -16.70
C LEU A 121 -5.44 8.89 -17.01
N THR A 122 -4.82 9.69 -16.16
CA THR A 122 -4.70 11.14 -16.36
C THR A 122 -3.95 11.47 -17.64
N LEU A 123 -2.82 10.78 -17.89
CA LEU A 123 -2.04 10.94 -19.12
C LEU A 123 -2.81 10.47 -20.37
N ASP A 124 -3.54 9.36 -20.32
CA ASP A 124 -4.42 8.91 -21.41
C ASP A 124 -5.46 9.98 -21.76
N ARG A 125 -6.12 10.55 -20.75
CA ARG A 125 -7.10 11.63 -20.94
C ARG A 125 -6.46 12.89 -21.51
N TYR A 126 -5.29 13.28 -21.00
CA TYR A 126 -4.55 14.44 -21.49
C TYR A 126 -4.17 14.27 -22.97
N LEU A 127 -3.57 13.14 -23.34
CA LEU A 127 -3.18 12.86 -24.73
C LEU A 127 -4.39 12.80 -25.67
N ALA A 128 -5.52 12.26 -25.22
CA ALA A 128 -6.75 12.22 -26.01
C ALA A 128 -7.32 13.61 -26.33
N ILE A 129 -7.20 14.56 -25.39
CA ILE A 129 -7.74 15.92 -25.54
C ILE A 129 -6.76 16.83 -26.28
N VAL A 130 -5.50 16.85 -25.87
CA VAL A 130 -4.49 17.81 -26.37
C VAL A 130 -3.84 17.32 -27.67
N HIS A 131 -3.64 16.00 -27.81
CA HIS A 131 -2.92 15.40 -28.93
C HIS A 131 -3.77 14.36 -29.69
N ALA A 132 -5.00 14.75 -30.06
CA ALA A 132 -5.99 13.87 -30.69
C ALA A 132 -5.49 13.07 -31.92
N VAL A 133 -4.63 13.67 -32.76
CA VAL A 133 -4.05 13.02 -33.95
C VAL A 133 -3.05 11.91 -33.56
N PHE A 134 -2.26 12.11 -32.50
CA PHE A 134 -1.33 11.09 -31.97
C PHE A 134 -2.08 10.01 -31.21
N ALA A 135 -3.15 10.38 -30.49
CA ALA A 135 -3.98 9.46 -29.72
C ALA A 135 -4.61 8.36 -30.58
N LEU A 136 -4.95 8.63 -31.84
CA LEU A 136 -5.50 7.64 -32.77
C LEU A 136 -4.53 6.48 -33.06
N LYS A 137 -3.21 6.74 -32.99
CA LYS A 137 -2.16 5.76 -33.29
C LYS A 137 -1.56 5.13 -32.01
N ALA A 138 -1.56 5.87 -30.90
CA ALA A 138 -0.93 5.46 -29.64
C ALA A 138 -1.88 4.73 -28.67
N ARG A 139 -3.21 4.95 -28.71
CA ARG A 139 -4.17 4.33 -27.78
C ARG A 139 -4.60 2.91 -28.18
N THR A 140 -3.67 2.09 -28.66
CA THR A 140 -3.97 0.68 -28.92
C THR A 140 -3.99 -0.11 -27.62
N VAL A 141 -4.83 -1.14 -27.56
CA VAL A 141 -4.92 -2.07 -26.42
C VAL A 141 -3.55 -2.67 -26.08
N THR A 142 -2.73 -2.97 -27.08
CA THR A 142 -1.38 -3.52 -26.91
C THR A 142 -0.46 -2.59 -26.11
N TYR A 143 -0.45 -1.28 -26.42
CA TYR A 143 0.34 -0.33 -25.63
C TYR A 143 -0.18 -0.19 -24.20
N GLY A 144 -1.50 -0.25 -24.00
CA GLY A 144 -2.10 -0.28 -22.66
C GLY A 144 -1.67 -1.48 -21.82
N ILE A 145 -1.63 -2.67 -22.43
CA ILE A 145 -1.14 -3.90 -21.76
C ILE A 145 0.34 -3.76 -21.43
N LEU A 146 1.17 -3.32 -22.38
CA LEU A 146 2.60 -3.14 -22.14
C LEU A 146 2.89 -2.13 -21.03
N ALA A 147 2.22 -0.98 -21.05
CA ALA A 147 2.34 0.03 -20.00
C ALA A 147 1.92 -0.53 -18.64
N SER A 148 0.83 -1.31 -18.58
CA SER A 148 0.39 -1.95 -17.34
C SER A 148 1.44 -2.92 -16.79
N VAL A 149 2.03 -3.76 -17.64
CA VAL A 149 3.10 -4.71 -17.23
C VAL A 149 4.31 -3.95 -16.69
N VAL A 150 4.73 -2.87 -17.35
CA VAL A 150 5.84 -2.02 -16.87
C VAL A 150 5.49 -1.39 -15.53
N THR A 151 4.27 -0.87 -15.37
CA THR A 151 3.81 -0.28 -14.10
C THR A 151 3.81 -1.28 -12.97
N TRP A 152 3.35 -2.51 -13.19
CA TRP A 152 3.42 -3.58 -12.20
C TRP A 152 4.86 -3.90 -11.80
N ALA A 153 5.77 -4.02 -12.78
CA ALA A 153 7.18 -4.25 -12.50
C ALA A 153 7.79 -3.12 -11.65
N VAL A 154 7.51 -1.86 -12.00
CA VAL A 154 7.98 -0.69 -11.24
C VAL A 154 7.39 -0.68 -9.82
N ALA A 155 6.10 -0.95 -9.66
CA ALA A 155 5.46 -0.98 -8.35
C ALA A 155 6.04 -2.09 -7.45
N VAL A 156 6.34 -3.26 -8.02
CA VAL A 156 7.03 -4.35 -7.30
C VAL A 156 8.44 -3.92 -6.90
N LEU A 157 9.22 -3.33 -7.80
CA LEU A 157 10.59 -2.89 -7.49
C LEU A 157 10.62 -1.87 -6.34
N ILE A 158 9.65 -0.95 -6.29
CA ILE A 158 9.54 0.05 -5.22
C ILE A 158 9.05 -0.56 -3.91
N SER A 159 8.23 -1.62 -3.93
CA SER A 159 7.76 -2.27 -2.72
C SER A 159 8.79 -3.23 -2.09
N VAL A 160 9.76 -3.73 -2.86
CA VAL A 160 10.81 -4.67 -2.39
C VAL A 160 11.54 -4.19 -1.14
N PRO A 161 12.06 -2.95 -1.05
CA PRO A 161 12.71 -2.46 0.18
C PRO A 161 11.80 -2.57 1.40
N GLY A 162 10.52 -2.18 1.26
CA GLY A 162 9.54 -2.32 2.34
C GLY A 162 9.40 -3.77 2.80
N VAL A 163 9.27 -4.71 1.86
CA VAL A 163 9.18 -6.16 2.17
C VAL A 163 10.43 -6.70 2.88
N VAL A 164 11.62 -6.19 2.53
CA VAL A 164 12.88 -6.64 3.13
C VAL A 164 13.07 -6.10 4.54
N PHE A 165 12.63 -4.85 4.79
CA PHE A 165 12.78 -4.20 6.09
C PHE A 165 11.65 -4.53 7.06
N HIS A 166 10.43 -4.83 6.60
CA HIS A 166 9.36 -5.32 7.47
C HIS A 166 9.71 -6.71 8.02
N LYS A 167 9.94 -6.79 9.32
CA LYS A 167 10.20 -8.05 10.03
C LYS A 167 9.37 -8.06 11.29
N THR A 168 8.93 -9.24 11.69
CA THR A 168 8.27 -9.39 12.97
C THR A 168 9.29 -9.23 14.09
N GLN A 169 8.99 -8.36 15.04
CA GLN A 169 9.81 -8.20 16.24
C GLN A 169 9.01 -8.62 17.48
N ARG A 170 9.72 -9.15 18.48
CA ARG A 170 9.14 -9.49 19.77
C ARG A 170 9.40 -8.33 20.72
N GLU A 171 8.36 -7.55 20.97
CA GLU A 171 8.35 -6.50 21.99
C GLU A 171 7.99 -7.12 23.36
N SER A 172 8.30 -6.44 24.46
CA SER A 172 7.97 -6.90 25.83
C SER A 172 6.47 -7.18 26.05
N SER A 173 5.60 -6.56 25.25
CA SER A 173 4.13 -6.71 25.32
C SER A 173 3.52 -7.64 24.27
N GLY A 174 4.27 -8.13 23.28
CA GLY A 174 3.69 -8.93 22.19
C GLY A 174 4.54 -9.03 20.92
N TYR A 175 3.96 -9.55 19.84
CA TYR A 175 4.59 -9.60 18.52
C TYR A 175 4.12 -8.43 17.67
N THR A 176 5.04 -7.71 17.04
CA THR A 176 4.76 -6.59 16.14
C THR A 176 5.17 -6.92 14.72
N CYS A 177 4.48 -6.29 13.76
CA CYS A 177 4.77 -6.21 12.34
C CYS A 177 4.59 -4.73 11.91
#